data_AF-A0A0U2Q731-F1
#
_entry.id   AF-A0A0U2Q731-F1
#
_cell.length_a   1.000
_cell.length_b   1.000
_cell.length_c   1.000
_cell.angle_alpha   90.00
_cell.angle_beta   90.00
_cell.angle_gamma   90.00
#
_symmetry.space_group_name_H-M   'P 1'
#
loop_
_entity.id
_entity.type
_entity.pdbx_description
1 polymer ?
#
loop_
_entity_poly.entity_id
_entity_poly.type
_entity_poly.pdbx_seq_one_letter_code
_entity_poly.pdbx_strand_id
1 'polypeptide(L)'
;WKLFTAGSVGSQTLVGIPALVGWIDDPELAARSRVWPFETGLQTIERPGPNGWRVLHAEIFPSLLTVTPDKGEVKDAAQVRILARQVAELDARGELAARFAGPTDVTDQERAVIESEEGWIIDPREVATPGQSWRSRPRLQGV
;
A
#
# COMPACT_ATOMS: atom_id res chain seq x y z
N TRP A 1 15.98 -5.12 11.63
CA TRP A 1 15.68 -4.09 12.63
C TRP A 1 14.53 -4.61 13.47
N LYS A 2 14.73 -4.82 14.77
CA LYS A 2 13.73 -5.40 15.69
C LYS A 2 13.77 -4.57 16.97
N LEU A 3 12.60 -4.09 17.42
CA LEU A 3 12.49 -3.32 18.66
C LEU A 3 12.05 -4.22 19.84
N PHE A 4 11.20 -5.21 19.60
CA PHE A 4 10.74 -6.17 20.62
C PHE A 4 10.31 -7.49 19.98
N THR A 5 10.95 -8.61 20.34
CA THR A 5 10.74 -9.98 19.79
C THR A 5 10.99 -10.16 18.28
N ALA A 6 10.97 -11.42 17.83
CA ALA A 6 11.01 -11.75 16.41
C ALA A 6 9.69 -11.32 15.73
N GLY A 7 9.81 -10.88 14.47
CA GLY A 7 8.72 -10.44 13.59
C GLY A 7 7.97 -9.15 13.97
N SER A 8 8.37 -8.47 15.04
CA SER A 8 7.90 -7.09 15.29
C SER A 8 8.46 -6.11 14.27
N VAL A 9 7.53 -5.43 13.60
CA VAL A 9 7.79 -4.32 12.66
C VAL A 9 7.95 -2.97 13.38
N GLY A 10 7.93 -2.94 14.72
CA GLY A 10 7.87 -1.68 15.49
C GLY A 10 9.02 -0.70 15.21
N SER A 11 10.23 -1.18 14.90
CA SER A 11 11.32 -0.30 14.48
C SER A 11 11.08 0.36 13.12
N GLN A 12 10.38 -0.31 12.20
CA GLN A 12 10.01 0.27 10.90
C GLN A 12 8.91 1.31 11.08
N THR A 13 7.95 1.05 11.97
CA THR A 13 6.92 2.03 12.33
C THR A 13 7.54 3.31 12.91
N LEU A 14 8.48 3.18 13.85
CA LEU A 14 9.12 4.32 14.52
C LEU A 14 9.98 5.21 13.61
N VAL A 15 10.47 4.69 12.48
CA VAL A 15 11.28 5.48 11.53
C VAL A 15 10.51 5.83 10.27
N GLY A 16 9.62 4.95 9.83
CA GLY A 16 8.83 5.09 8.61
C GLY A 16 7.69 6.09 8.77
N ILE A 17 6.96 6.07 9.89
CA ILE A 17 5.88 7.05 10.12
C ILE A 17 6.44 8.47 10.18
N PRO A 18 7.49 8.78 10.96
CA PRO A 18 8.04 10.14 10.96
C PRO A 18 8.58 10.60 9.59
N ALA A 19 9.16 9.69 8.80
CA ALA A 19 9.60 10.01 7.45
C ALA A 19 8.41 10.34 6.53
N LEU A 20 7.32 9.56 6.61
CA LEU A 20 6.08 9.84 5.88
C LEU A 20 5.49 11.19 6.29
N VAL A 21 5.37 11.43 7.61
CA VAL A 21 4.92 12.72 8.17
C VAL A 21 5.76 13.87 7.62
N GLY A 22 7.09 13.71 7.61
CA GLY A 22 8.00 14.70 7.05
C GLY A 22 7.72 15.03 5.58
N TRP A 23 7.30 14.06 4.75
CA TRP A 23 6.97 14.31 3.35
C TRP A 23 5.57 14.90 3.14
N ILE A 24 4.58 14.49 3.94
CA ILE A 24 3.21 15.00 3.78
C ILE A 24 3.05 16.42 4.39
N ASP A 25 3.89 16.78 5.35
CA ASP A 25 3.93 18.12 5.96
C ASP A 25 4.93 19.06 5.27
N ASP A 26 5.77 18.54 4.36
CA ASP A 26 6.74 19.36 3.62
C ASP A 26 6.01 20.42 2.76
N PRO A 27 6.35 21.71 2.86
CA PRO A 27 5.62 22.77 2.16
C PRO A 27 5.58 22.64 0.64
N GLU A 28 6.57 21.99 0.02
CA GLU A 28 6.63 21.78 -1.43
C GLU A 28 5.85 20.54 -1.87
N LEU A 29 5.74 19.54 -0.99
CA LEU A 29 5.12 18.25 -1.29
C LEU A 29 3.69 18.11 -0.77
N ALA A 30 3.31 18.78 0.32
CA ALA A 30 2.01 18.62 0.99
C ALA A 30 0.83 18.78 0.02
N ALA A 31 0.86 19.82 -0.82
CA ALA A 31 -0.18 20.04 -1.82
C ALA A 31 -0.23 18.96 -2.92
N ARG A 32 0.87 18.22 -3.10
CA ARG A 32 1.08 17.22 -4.16
C ARG A 32 1.05 15.78 -3.65
N SER A 33 0.93 15.55 -2.36
CA SER A 33 0.93 14.22 -1.74
C SER A 33 -0.45 13.86 -1.22
N ARG A 34 -0.81 12.58 -1.33
CA ARG A 34 -2.00 11.99 -0.69
C ARG A 34 -1.67 10.67 -0.05
N VAL A 35 -2.32 10.34 1.05
CA VAL A 35 -2.20 9.06 1.74
C VAL A 35 -3.47 8.24 1.50
N TRP A 36 -3.32 7.14 0.77
CA TRP A 36 -4.40 6.16 0.57
C TRP A 36 -4.42 5.15 1.73
N PRO A 37 -5.60 4.73 2.20
CA PRO A 37 -6.94 5.13 1.76
C PRO A 37 -7.49 6.38 2.47
N PHE A 38 -6.77 6.96 3.45
CA PHE A 38 -7.32 7.98 4.34
C PHE A 38 -7.83 9.26 3.66
N GLU A 39 -7.16 9.71 2.60
CA GLU A 39 -7.53 10.95 1.90
C GLU A 39 -8.26 10.71 0.58
N THR A 40 -8.31 9.46 0.12
CA THR A 40 -8.82 9.11 -1.21
C THR A 40 -9.95 8.11 -1.18
N GLY A 41 -10.19 7.45 -0.04
CA GLY A 41 -11.08 6.29 0.08
C GLY A 41 -10.54 5.02 -0.56
N LEU A 42 -11.20 3.90 -0.26
CA LEU A 42 -11.03 2.61 -0.94
C LEU A 42 -11.81 2.60 -2.26
N GLN A 43 -11.36 3.38 -3.24
CA GLN A 43 -11.99 3.48 -4.56
C GLN A 43 -10.94 3.44 -5.67
N THR A 44 -11.39 3.14 -6.88
CA THR A 44 -10.54 3.27 -8.08
C THR A 44 -10.03 4.69 -8.17
N ILE A 45 -8.71 4.85 -8.28
CA ILE A 45 -8.08 6.16 -8.30
C ILE A 45 -8.16 6.77 -9.71
N GLU A 46 -8.78 7.92 -9.82
CA GLU A 46 -8.73 8.73 -11.04
C GLU A 46 -7.42 9.51 -11.12
N ARG A 47 -6.85 9.64 -12.33
CA ARG A 47 -5.64 10.44 -12.53
C ARG A 47 -5.93 11.91 -12.22
N PRO A 48 -5.22 12.55 -11.28
CA PRO A 48 -5.47 13.94 -10.95
C PRO A 48 -5.17 14.86 -12.15
N GLY A 49 -5.97 15.91 -12.31
CA GLY A 49 -5.78 16.91 -13.36
C GLY A 49 -4.44 17.67 -13.28
N PRO A 50 -4.18 18.62 -14.19
CA PRO A 50 -2.89 19.34 -14.31
C PRO A 50 -2.40 20.05 -13.05
N ASN A 51 -3.30 20.39 -12.12
CA ASN A 51 -2.99 21.03 -10.84
C ASN A 51 -3.28 20.13 -9.62
N GLY A 52 -3.57 18.85 -9.83
CA GLY A 52 -3.84 17.89 -8.77
C GLY A 52 -2.57 17.33 -8.11
N TRP A 53 -2.77 16.41 -7.17
CA TRP A 53 -1.67 15.70 -6.52
C TRP A 53 -0.88 14.81 -7.49
N ARG A 54 0.34 14.45 -7.11
CA ARG A 54 1.33 13.72 -7.93
C ARG A 54 1.93 12.51 -7.24
N VAL A 55 1.86 12.47 -5.92
CA VAL A 55 2.39 11.38 -5.10
C VAL A 55 1.23 10.76 -4.32
N LEU A 56 1.09 9.44 -4.42
CA LEU A 56 0.17 8.66 -3.61
C LEU A 56 0.99 7.74 -2.72
N HIS A 57 0.87 7.91 -1.41
CA HIS A 57 1.46 7.05 -0.40
C HIS A 57 0.48 5.92 -0.11
N ALA A 58 0.93 4.67 -0.26
CA ALA A 58 0.12 3.49 0.02
C ALA A 58 0.97 2.47 0.79
N GLU A 59 0.34 1.77 1.72
CA GLU A 59 1.00 0.70 2.46
C GLU A 59 1.18 -0.54 1.57
N ILE A 60 2.37 -1.13 1.64
CA ILE A 60 2.71 -2.36 0.92
C ILE A 60 3.09 -3.46 1.93
N PHE A 61 2.77 -4.71 1.60
CA PHE A 61 3.32 -5.87 2.29
C PHE A 61 4.16 -6.69 1.32
N PRO A 62 5.50 -6.50 1.27
CA PRO A 62 6.35 -7.09 0.23
C PRO A 62 6.35 -8.62 0.20
N SER A 63 6.05 -9.25 1.33
CA SER A 63 5.92 -10.71 1.45
C SER A 63 4.68 -11.29 0.77
N LEU A 64 3.76 -10.44 0.26
CA LEU A 64 2.73 -10.88 -0.68
C LEU A 64 3.34 -11.48 -1.94
N LEU A 65 4.51 -11.01 -2.35
CA LEU A 65 5.19 -11.50 -3.55
C LEU A 65 6.17 -12.62 -3.20
N THR A 66 6.04 -13.73 -3.93
CA THR A 66 7.11 -14.73 -3.99
C THR A 66 8.22 -14.20 -4.87
N VAL A 67 9.33 -13.79 -4.27
CA VAL A 67 10.49 -13.27 -4.98
C VAL A 67 11.69 -14.21 -4.87
N THR A 68 12.47 -14.28 -5.94
CA THR A 68 13.77 -14.95 -5.96
C THR A 68 14.84 -13.87 -6.08
N PRO A 69 15.64 -13.62 -5.02
CA PRO A 69 16.73 -12.66 -5.08
C PRO A 69 17.82 -13.13 -6.06
N ASP A 70 18.47 -12.17 -6.72
CA ASP A 70 19.65 -12.45 -7.52
C ASP A 70 20.85 -12.87 -6.65
N LYS A 71 21.87 -13.48 -7.25
CA LYS A 71 23.05 -13.95 -6.49
C LYS A 71 23.74 -12.77 -5.79
N GLY A 72 23.73 -12.79 -4.46
CA GLY A 72 24.33 -11.75 -3.62
C GLY A 72 23.39 -10.56 -3.34
N GLU A 73 22.16 -10.59 -3.84
CA GLU A 73 21.15 -9.56 -3.55
C GLU A 73 20.54 -9.77 -2.16
N VAL A 74 20.33 -8.68 -1.43
CA VAL A 74 19.58 -8.70 -0.18
C VAL A 74 18.11 -8.96 -0.49
N LYS A 75 17.49 -9.94 0.19
CA LYS A 75 16.10 -10.33 -0.04
C LYS A 75 15.12 -9.15 -0.04
N ASP A 76 15.22 -8.27 0.94
CA ASP A 76 14.31 -7.11 1.06
C ASP A 76 14.49 -6.13 -0.11
N ALA A 77 15.72 -5.97 -0.62
CA ALA A 77 15.98 -5.16 -1.81
C ALA A 77 15.36 -5.79 -3.06
N ALA A 78 15.46 -7.12 -3.20
CA ALA A 78 14.79 -7.86 -4.28
C ALA A 78 13.26 -7.69 -4.21
N GLN A 79 12.67 -7.76 -3.01
CA GLN A 79 11.24 -7.55 -2.80
C GLN A 79 10.81 -6.15 -3.26
N VAL A 80 11.52 -5.09 -2.85
CA VAL A 80 11.21 -3.72 -3.27
C VAL A 80 11.35 -3.55 -4.78
N ARG A 81 12.45 -4.03 -5.36
CA ARG A 81 12.72 -3.92 -6.81
C ARG A 81 11.65 -4.59 -7.65
N ILE A 82 11.24 -5.80 -7.28
CA ILE A 82 10.25 -6.58 -8.03
C ILE A 82 8.86 -5.96 -7.86
N LEU A 83 8.48 -5.56 -6.64
CA LEU A 83 7.22 -4.88 -6.39
C LEU A 83 7.09 -3.58 -7.18
N ALA A 84 8.12 -2.72 -7.13
CA ALA A 84 8.14 -1.46 -7.86
C ALA A 84 7.99 -1.66 -9.37
N ARG A 85 8.63 -2.70 -9.92
CA ARG A 85 8.51 -3.05 -11.34
C ARG A 85 7.10 -3.50 -11.69
N GLN A 86 6.49 -4.38 -10.89
CA GLN A 86 5.12 -4.83 -11.12
C GLN A 86 4.12 -3.68 -11.07
N VAL A 87 4.25 -2.78 -10.10
CA VAL A 87 3.41 -1.58 -9.99
C VAL A 87 3.58 -0.66 -11.21
N ALA A 88 4.82 -0.46 -11.68
CA ALA A 88 5.07 0.34 -12.88
C ALA A 88 4.49 -0.30 -14.15
N GLU A 89 4.62 -1.62 -14.31
CA GLU A 89 4.03 -2.36 -15.42
C GLU A 89 2.50 -2.29 -15.42
N LEU A 90 1.88 -2.32 -14.24
CA LEU A 90 0.44 -2.15 -14.07
C LEU A 90 -0.02 -0.74 -14.44
N ASP A 91 0.73 0.29 -14.04
CA ASP A 91 0.41 1.67 -14.42
C ASP A 91 0.54 1.87 -15.94
N ALA A 92 1.59 1.31 -16.54
CA ALA A 92 1.81 1.37 -17.99
C ALA A 92 0.69 0.73 -18.80
N ARG A 93 0.01 -0.28 -18.24
CA ARG A 93 -1.18 -0.92 -18.85
C ARG A 93 -2.51 -0.27 -18.45
N GLY A 94 -2.49 0.75 -17.58
CA GLY A 94 -3.71 1.39 -17.06
C GLY A 94 -4.48 0.53 -16.05
N GLU A 95 -3.88 -0.53 -15.53
CA GLU A 95 -4.51 -1.50 -14.63
C GLU A 95 -4.31 -1.15 -13.15
N LEU A 96 -3.38 -0.25 -12.82
CA LEU A 96 -3.02 0.07 -11.44
C LEU A 96 -4.19 0.72 -10.67
N ALA A 97 -4.92 1.63 -11.29
CA ALA A 97 -5.95 2.44 -10.64
C ALA A 97 -7.02 1.61 -9.90
N ALA A 98 -7.44 0.49 -10.49
CA ALA A 98 -8.50 -0.35 -9.94
C ALA A 98 -8.08 -1.12 -8.67
N ARG A 99 -6.77 -1.26 -8.40
CA ARG A 99 -6.26 -1.95 -7.19
C ARG A 99 -6.51 -1.18 -5.90
N PHE A 100 -6.75 0.13 -6.00
CA PHE A 100 -7.04 1.00 -4.85
C PHE A 100 -8.50 0.90 -4.38
N ALA A 101 -9.38 0.23 -5.12
CA ALA A 101 -10.80 0.09 -4.79
C ALA A 101 -11.07 -0.82 -3.57
N GLY A 102 -10.08 -1.60 -3.13
CA GLY A 102 -10.26 -2.57 -2.07
C GLY A 102 -11.24 -3.71 -2.46
N PRO A 103 -11.61 -4.57 -1.49
CA PRO A 103 -12.53 -5.67 -1.74
C PRO A 103 -13.98 -5.18 -1.94
N THR A 104 -14.76 -5.93 -2.71
CA THR A 104 -16.18 -5.60 -2.96
C THR A 104 -17.12 -6.00 -1.82
N ASP A 105 -16.67 -6.85 -0.90
CA ASP A 105 -17.47 -7.38 0.21
C ASP A 105 -17.25 -6.65 1.55
N VAL A 106 -16.56 -5.51 1.54
CA VAL A 106 -16.41 -4.62 2.69
C VAL A 106 -17.72 -3.85 2.91
N THR A 107 -18.28 -3.93 4.12
CA THR A 107 -19.48 -3.15 4.49
C THR A 107 -19.17 -1.66 4.62
N ASP A 108 -20.18 -0.79 4.53
CA ASP A 108 -19.98 0.66 4.69
C ASP A 108 -19.35 1.03 6.03
N GLN A 109 -19.69 0.30 7.10
CA GLN A 109 -19.11 0.52 8.43
C GLN A 109 -17.62 0.14 8.46
N GLU A 110 -17.24 -1.00 7.90
CA GLU A 110 -15.84 -1.42 7.83
C GLU A 110 -15.02 -0.50 6.93
N ARG A 111 -15.61 -0.07 5.81
CA ARG A 111 -15.02 0.92 4.93
C ARG A 111 -14.72 2.20 5.67
N ALA A 112 -15.67 2.71 6.47
CA ALA A 112 -15.44 3.90 7.27
C ALA A 112 -14.27 3.71 8.24
N VAL A 113 -14.19 2.59 8.94
CA VAL A 113 -13.07 2.27 9.86
C VAL A 113 -11.74 2.20 9.10
N ILE A 114 -11.70 1.54 7.94
CA ILE A 114 -10.49 1.46 7.11
C ILE A 114 -10.04 2.84 6.65
N GLU A 115 -10.97 3.67 6.18
CA GLU A 115 -10.69 4.99 5.63
C GLU A 115 -10.38 6.04 6.70
N SER A 116 -10.69 5.80 7.99
CA SER A 116 -10.41 6.75 9.07
C SER A 116 -9.32 6.32 10.06
N GLU A 117 -9.14 5.02 10.29
CA GLU A 117 -8.36 4.50 11.42
C GLU A 117 -7.33 3.42 11.03
N GLU A 118 -7.74 2.41 10.26
CA GLU A 118 -6.92 1.21 10.07
C GLU A 118 -6.03 1.24 8.82
N GLY A 119 -6.48 1.86 7.73
CA GLY A 119 -5.82 1.80 6.44
C GLY A 119 -5.96 0.45 5.72
N TRP A 120 -5.25 0.29 4.61
CA TRP A 120 -5.26 -0.94 3.82
C TRP A 120 -3.93 -1.16 3.10
N ILE A 121 -3.61 -2.42 2.82
CA ILE A 121 -2.42 -2.80 2.05
C ILE A 121 -2.79 -2.97 0.58
N ILE A 122 -2.08 -2.29 -0.31
CA ILE A 122 -2.25 -2.53 -1.75
C ILE A 122 -1.65 -3.88 -2.14
N ASP A 123 -2.45 -4.71 -2.82
CA ASP A 123 -1.97 -5.92 -3.48
C ASP A 123 -1.97 -5.68 -5.01
N PRO A 124 -0.80 -5.59 -5.65
CA PRO A 124 -0.72 -5.37 -7.10
C PRO A 124 -1.29 -6.55 -7.93
N ARG A 125 -1.51 -7.72 -7.33
CA ARG A 125 -2.04 -8.89 -8.04
C ARG A 125 -3.56 -8.92 -8.06
N GLU A 126 -4.21 -8.20 -7.15
CA GLU A 126 -5.64 -8.29 -6.96
C GLU A 126 -6.38 -7.11 -7.59
N VAL A 127 -7.58 -7.40 -8.09
CA VAL A 127 -8.58 -6.39 -8.47
C VAL A 127 -9.86 -6.70 -7.72
N ALA A 128 -10.63 -5.65 -7.39
CA ALA A 128 -11.92 -5.79 -6.73
C ALA A 128 -12.82 -6.74 -7.56
N THR A 129 -13.07 -7.94 -7.05
CA THR A 129 -13.83 -8.98 -7.75
C THR A 129 -15.09 -9.31 -6.98
N PRO A 130 -16.30 -9.14 -7.56
CA PRO A 130 -17.55 -9.42 -6.88
C PRO A 130 -17.61 -10.85 -6.31
N GLY A 131 -17.96 -10.97 -5.03
CA GLY A 131 -18.15 -12.26 -4.34
C GLY A 131 -16.89 -12.91 -3.78
N GLN A 132 -15.70 -12.32 -3.97
CA GLN A 132 -14.49 -12.75 -3.28
C GLN A 132 -14.46 -12.16 -1.88
N SER A 133 -14.45 -13.00 -0.84
CA SER A 133 -14.41 -12.48 0.53
C SER A 133 -13.01 -12.10 0.99
N TRP A 134 -12.85 -10.89 1.53
CA TRP A 134 -11.56 -10.49 2.11
C TRP A 134 -11.24 -11.23 3.42
N ARG A 135 -12.25 -11.72 4.14
CA ARG A 135 -12.11 -12.38 5.45
C ARG A 135 -11.53 -13.79 5.40
N SER A 136 -11.59 -14.44 4.23
CA SER A 136 -10.99 -15.76 4.00
C SER A 136 -9.49 -15.67 3.74
N ARG A 137 -8.92 -14.46 3.73
CA ARG A 137 -7.47 -14.27 3.72
C ARG A 137 -6.87 -14.95 4.95
N PRO A 138 -5.68 -15.55 4.84
CA PRO A 138 -4.91 -15.88 6.02
C PRO A 138 -4.79 -14.58 6.82
N ARG A 139 -5.32 -14.55 8.06
CA ARG A 139 -4.93 -13.49 9.00
C ARG A 139 -3.42 -13.45 8.93
N LEU A 140 -2.86 -12.27 8.72
CA LEU A 140 -1.42 -12.06 8.82
C LEU A 140 -1.05 -12.48 10.25
N GLN A 141 -0.74 -13.76 10.42
CA GLN A 141 -0.24 -14.28 11.67
C GLN A 141 1.11 -13.60 11.79
N GLY A 142 1.19 -12.68 12.75
CA GLY A 142 2.44 -12.06 13.14
C GLY A 142 3.49 -13.16 13.26
N VAL A 143 4.53 -13.02 12.45
CA VAL A 143 5.79 -13.75 12.67
C VAL A 143 6.43 -13.22 13.95
#